data_AF-A0A0G0K2N9-F1
#
_entry.id   AF-A0A0G0K2N9-F1
#
_cell.length_a   1.000
_cell.length_b   1.000
_cell.length_c   1.000
_cell.angle_alpha   90.00
_cell.angle_beta   90.00
_cell.angle_gamma   90.00
#
_symmetry.space_group_name_H-M   'P 1'
#
loop_
_entity.id
_entity.type
_entity.pdbx_description
1 polymer ?
#
loop_
_entity_poly.entity_id
_entity_poly.type
_entity_poly.pdbx_seq_one_letter_code
_entity_poly.pdbx_strand_id
1 'polypeptide(L)'
;MVGHTGNIGPTVKAVEKVDEQLGILANFALAYEGALLITADHGNAEEMINLKTGEIDTEHSNNNVPFVCVFRPLLNHSQTLKVGILADIAPTVLSLLEVQAPASMTGRDLLKEIKNF
;
A
#
# COMPACT_ATOMS: atom_id res chain seq x y z
N MET A 1 -3.43 -10.09 11.54
CA MET A 1 -3.01 -10.42 12.94
C MET A 1 -4.07 -9.98 13.96
N VAL A 2 -4.20 -8.68 14.24
CA VAL A 2 -5.18 -8.22 15.25
C VAL A 2 -6.62 -8.33 14.75
N GLY A 3 -6.88 -8.09 13.46
CA GLY A 3 -8.22 -8.32 12.90
C GLY A 3 -8.69 -9.78 12.98
N HIS A 4 -7.78 -10.75 12.86
CA HIS A 4 -8.06 -12.19 13.12
C HIS A 4 -8.56 -12.49 14.55
N THR A 5 -8.41 -11.56 15.51
CA THR A 5 -8.99 -11.72 16.85
C THR A 5 -10.49 -11.41 16.91
N GLY A 6 -11.04 -10.76 15.89
CA GLY A 6 -12.43 -10.30 15.86
C GLY A 6 -12.73 -9.12 16.78
N ASN A 7 -11.73 -8.59 17.49
CA ASN A 7 -11.94 -7.49 18.43
C ASN A 7 -11.70 -6.13 17.76
N ILE A 8 -12.80 -5.43 17.47
CA ILE A 8 -12.77 -4.15 16.74
C ILE A 8 -11.94 -3.09 17.46
N GLY A 9 -12.05 -2.96 18.79
CA GLY A 9 -11.32 -1.93 19.55
C GLY A 9 -9.78 -2.04 19.44
N PRO A 10 -9.19 -3.21 19.75
CA PRO A 10 -7.79 -3.51 19.49
C PRO A 10 -7.40 -3.40 18.01
N THR A 11 -8.24 -3.81 17.07
CA THR A 11 -7.95 -3.66 15.64
C THR A 11 -7.81 -2.20 15.24
N VAL A 12 -8.70 -1.31 15.71
CA VAL A 12 -8.60 0.13 15.49
C VAL A 12 -7.26 0.65 16.02
N LYS A 13 -6.89 0.31 17.26
CA LYS A 13 -5.59 0.71 17.85
C LYS A 13 -4.39 0.18 17.06
N ALA A 14 -4.50 -1.01 16.49
CA ALA A 14 -3.45 -1.57 15.65
C ALA A 14 -3.27 -0.77 14.36
N VAL A 15 -4.38 -0.38 13.70
CA VAL A 15 -4.36 0.47 12.50
C VAL A 15 -3.81 1.86 12.82
N GLU A 16 -4.27 2.49 13.91
CA GLU A 16 -3.75 3.79 14.38
C GLU A 16 -2.24 3.74 14.62
N LYS A 17 -1.74 2.63 15.18
CA LYS A 17 -0.29 2.49 15.41
C LYS A 17 0.49 2.36 14.09
N VAL A 18 -0.05 1.64 13.11
CA VAL A 18 0.55 1.55 11.77
C VAL A 18 0.60 2.92 11.11
N ASP A 19 -0.49 3.69 11.17
CA ASP A 19 -0.56 5.05 10.62
C ASP A 19 0.50 5.98 11.23
N GLU A 20 0.64 5.97 12.57
CA GLU A 20 1.68 6.73 13.27
C GLU A 20 3.09 6.37 12.76
N GLN A 21 3.39 5.08 12.60
CA GLN A 21 4.70 4.63 12.11
C GLN A 21 4.92 4.98 10.63
N LEU A 22 3.88 4.92 9.79
CA LEU A 22 3.96 5.35 8.40
C LEU A 22 4.32 6.83 8.30
N GLY A 23 3.77 7.69 9.17
CA GLY A 23 4.15 9.10 9.23
C GLY A 23 5.63 9.32 9.52
N ILE A 24 6.21 8.55 10.46
CA ILE A 24 7.64 8.60 10.77
C ILE A 24 8.48 8.16 9.57
N LEU A 25 8.12 7.05 8.92
CA LEU A 25 8.84 6.52 7.76
C LEU A 25 8.74 7.47 6.55
N ALA A 26 7.59 8.08 6.31
CA ALA A 26 7.39 9.04 5.23
C ALA A 26 8.29 10.27 5.42
N ASN A 27 8.31 10.83 6.63
CA ASN A 27 9.19 11.95 6.96
C ASN A 27 10.67 11.60 6.78
N PHE A 28 11.09 10.41 7.24
CA PHE A 28 12.45 9.94 7.06
C PHE A 28 12.80 9.78 5.58
N ALA A 29 12.00 9.05 4.80
CA ALA A 29 12.26 8.84 3.37
C ALA A 29 12.38 10.16 2.61
N LEU A 30 11.47 11.11 2.85
CA LEU A 30 11.50 12.43 2.23
C LEU A 30 12.74 13.24 2.64
N ALA A 31 13.18 13.17 3.91
CA ALA A 31 14.36 13.88 4.38
C ALA A 31 15.64 13.46 3.64
N TYR A 32 15.72 12.21 3.19
CA TYR A 32 16.87 11.66 2.46
C TYR A 32 16.62 11.54 0.95
N GLU A 33 15.67 12.31 0.41
CA GLU A 33 15.34 12.32 -1.03
C GLU A 33 14.95 10.94 -1.59
N GLY A 34 14.52 10.03 -0.71
CA GLY A 34 14.04 8.70 -1.07
C GLY A 34 12.56 8.67 -1.46
N ALA A 35 12.12 7.48 -1.84
CA ALA A 35 10.72 7.16 -2.08
C ALA A 35 10.22 6.14 -1.06
N LEU A 36 8.99 6.32 -0.59
CA LEU A 36 8.26 5.36 0.23
C LEU A 36 7.08 4.82 -0.59
N LEU A 37 7.02 3.49 -0.76
CA LEU A 37 5.87 2.79 -1.32
C LEU A 37 5.07 2.14 -0.19
N ILE A 38 3.77 2.42 -0.14
CA ILE A 38 2.86 1.91 0.88
C ILE A 38 1.80 1.05 0.18
N THR A 39 1.67 -0.19 0.62
CA THR A 39 0.70 -1.16 0.08
C THR A 39 0.33 -2.19 1.14
N ALA A 40 -0.66 -3.03 0.84
CA ALA A 40 -0.93 -4.26 1.58
C ALA A 40 -0.83 -5.49 0.65
N ASP A 41 -0.75 -6.68 1.23
CA ASP A 41 -0.82 -7.97 0.55
C ASP A 41 -2.27 -8.44 0.35
N HIS A 42 -3.14 -8.15 1.31
CA HIS A 42 -4.58 -8.39 1.23
C HIS A 42 -5.36 -7.53 2.24
N GLY A 43 -6.70 -7.62 2.22
CA GLY A 43 -7.59 -6.99 3.20
C GLY A 43 -7.85 -7.86 4.44
N ASN A 44 -8.30 -7.24 5.53
CA ASN A 44 -8.78 -7.86 6.77
C ASN A 44 -9.44 -6.80 7.69
N ALA A 45 -8.67 -5.82 8.17
CA ALA A 45 -9.10 -4.90 9.23
C ALA A 45 -10.22 -3.93 8.82
N GLU A 46 -10.44 -3.73 7.52
CA GLU A 46 -11.50 -2.91 6.96
C GLU A 46 -12.88 -3.58 6.96
N GLU A 47 -12.93 -4.90 7.11
CA GLU A 47 -14.17 -5.69 7.18
C GLU A 47 -14.11 -6.62 8.40
N MET A 48 -14.59 -6.13 9.54
CA MET A 48 -14.59 -6.86 10.82
C MET A 48 -15.97 -7.40 11.21
N ILE A 49 -17.00 -7.11 10.40
CA ILE A 49 -18.39 -7.56 10.58
C ILE A 49 -18.88 -8.02 9.22
N ASN A 50 -19.35 -9.25 9.16
CA ASN A 50 -19.96 -9.78 7.96
C ASN A 50 -21.32 -9.11 7.72
N LEU A 51 -21.44 -8.31 6.66
CA LEU A 51 -22.67 -7.53 6.42
C LEU A 51 -23.90 -8.38 6.09
N LYS A 52 -23.75 -9.67 5.77
CA LYS A 52 -24.87 -10.59 5.49
C LYS A 52 -25.38 -11.27 6.75
N THR A 53 -24.49 -11.69 7.64
CA THR A 53 -24.86 -12.45 8.85
C THR A 53 -24.91 -11.57 10.11
N GLY A 54 -24.23 -10.43 10.11
CA GLY A 54 -24.04 -9.56 11.28
C GLY A 54 -23.04 -10.10 12.30
N GLU A 55 -22.39 -11.22 11.99
CA GLU A 55 -21.40 -11.85 12.87
C GLU A 55 -20.03 -11.17 12.74
N ILE A 56 -19.19 -11.35 13.75
CA ILE A 56 -17.79 -10.91 13.70
C ILE A 56 -17.08 -11.68 12.59
N ASP A 57 -16.41 -10.94 11.71
CA ASP A 57 -15.56 -11.52 10.68
C ASP A 57 -14.09 -11.46 11.12
N THR A 58 -13.43 -12.61 11.05
CA THR A 58 -12.00 -12.74 11.37
C THR A 58 -11.17 -12.96 10.13
N GLU A 59 -11.77 -13.28 8.98
CA GLU A 59 -11.08 -13.75 7.79
C GLU A 59 -10.50 -12.59 6.95
N HIS A 60 -9.78 -12.94 5.89
CA HIS A 60 -9.36 -11.96 4.90
C HIS A 60 -10.54 -11.52 4.02
N SER A 61 -10.45 -10.29 3.51
CA SER A 61 -11.40 -9.79 2.52
C SER A 61 -10.82 -9.86 1.10
N ASN A 62 -11.69 -9.67 0.11
CA ASN A 62 -11.31 -9.49 -1.29
C ASN A 62 -11.28 -7.99 -1.70
N ASN A 63 -11.24 -7.07 -0.73
CA ASN A 63 -11.13 -5.65 -1.02
C ASN A 63 -9.77 -5.33 -1.67
N ASN A 64 -9.77 -4.34 -2.56
CA ASN A 64 -8.53 -3.86 -3.16
C ASN A 64 -7.63 -3.24 -2.09
N VAL A 65 -6.32 -3.47 -2.22
CA VAL A 65 -5.30 -2.86 -1.36
C VAL A 65 -4.88 -1.49 -1.88
N PRO A 66 -4.49 -0.55 -1.01
CA PRO A 66 -3.92 0.72 -1.46
C PRO A 66 -2.57 0.49 -2.12
N PHE A 67 -2.20 1.35 -3.06
CA PHE A 67 -0.82 1.51 -3.52
C PHE A 67 -0.50 3.00 -3.59
N VAL A 68 0.31 3.48 -2.66
CA VAL A 68 0.66 4.90 -2.51
C VAL A 68 2.16 5.06 -2.70
N CYS A 69 2.56 6.03 -3.52
CA CYS A 69 3.95 6.40 -3.72
C CYS A 69 4.19 7.80 -3.16
N VAL A 70 5.09 7.91 -2.18
CA VAL A 70 5.44 9.16 -1.50
C VAL A 70 6.91 9.49 -1.81
N PHE A 71 7.14 10.53 -2.59
CA PHE A 71 8.48 11.02 -2.93
C PHE A 71 8.43 12.48 -3.36
N ARG A 72 9.58 13.17 -3.27
CA ARG A 72 9.67 14.63 -3.43
C ARG A 72 9.08 15.19 -4.74
N PRO A 73 9.39 14.64 -5.94
CA PRO A 73 8.82 15.09 -7.21
C PRO A 73 7.29 15.15 -7.28
N LEU A 74 6.58 14.35 -6.49
CA LEU A 74 5.11 14.36 -6.44
C LEU A 74 4.51 15.16 -5.28
N LEU A 75 5.34 15.77 -4.41
CA LEU A 75 4.83 16.61 -3.34
C LEU A 75 4.05 17.79 -3.95
N ASN A 76 2.82 17.99 -3.47
CA ASN A 76 1.85 18.98 -3.99
C ASN A 76 1.34 18.73 -5.42
N HIS A 77 1.74 17.61 -6.05
CA HIS A 77 1.32 17.22 -7.39
C HIS A 77 0.74 15.81 -7.37
N SER A 78 -0.29 15.58 -6.54
CA SER A 78 -0.91 14.26 -6.42
C SER A 78 -1.45 13.77 -7.77
N GLN A 79 -1.07 12.55 -8.16
CA GLN A 79 -1.58 11.90 -9.35
C GLN A 79 -2.29 10.60 -8.98
N THR A 80 -3.38 10.31 -9.67
CA THR A 80 -4.08 9.03 -9.54
C THR A 80 -3.42 8.01 -10.46
N LEU A 81 -2.97 6.90 -9.89
CA LEU A 81 -2.43 5.79 -10.66
C LEU A 81 -3.54 4.97 -11.29
N LYS A 82 -3.23 4.32 -12.41
CA LYS A 82 -4.11 3.28 -12.96
C LYS A 82 -4.14 2.10 -12.00
N VAL A 83 -5.31 1.46 -11.90
CA VAL A 83 -5.48 0.24 -11.11
C VAL A 83 -4.52 -0.84 -11.63
N GLY A 84 -3.79 -1.48 -10.71
CA GLY A 84 -2.84 -2.54 -10.99
C GLY A 84 -3.16 -3.82 -10.22
N ILE A 85 -2.22 -4.76 -10.25
CA ILE A 85 -2.23 -6.00 -9.45
C ILE A 85 -0.96 -6.09 -8.59
N LEU A 86 -0.93 -7.00 -7.61
CA LEU A 86 0.23 -7.17 -6.74
C LEU A 86 1.54 -7.47 -7.49
N ALA A 87 1.46 -8.18 -8.62
CA ALA A 87 2.63 -8.48 -9.46
C ALA A 87 3.27 -7.22 -10.09
N ASP A 88 2.57 -6.08 -10.11
CA ASP A 88 3.06 -4.82 -10.64
C ASP A 88 3.97 -4.07 -9.65
N ILE A 89 3.96 -4.45 -8.36
CA ILE A 89 4.73 -3.77 -7.31
C ILE A 89 6.24 -3.91 -7.54
N ALA A 90 6.74 -5.12 -7.78
CA ALA A 90 8.17 -5.35 -7.95
C ALA A 90 8.77 -4.64 -9.18
N PRO A 91 8.16 -4.70 -10.38
CA PRO A 91 8.58 -3.88 -11.53
C PRO A 91 8.59 -2.37 -11.23
N THR A 92 7.61 -1.88 -10.47
CA THR A 92 7.53 -0.48 -10.05
C THR A 92 8.71 -0.09 -9.14
N VAL A 93 9.06 -0.94 -8.18
CA VAL A 93 10.25 -0.74 -7.31
C VAL A 93 11.53 -0.70 -8.14
N LEU A 94 11.74 -1.66 -9.03
CA LEU A 94 12.94 -1.70 -9.88
C LEU A 94 13.05 -0.45 -10.75
N SER A 95 11.91 0.01 -11.29
CA SER A 95 11.84 1.24 -12.07
C SER A 95 12.26 2.46 -11.24
N LEU A 96 11.86 2.58 -9.97
CA LEU A 96 12.30 3.67 -9.08
C LEU A 96 13.80 3.61 -8.75
N LEU A 97 14.38 2.41 -8.72
CA LEU A 97 15.81 2.20 -8.47
C LEU A 97 16.66 2.30 -9.75
N GLU A 98 16.06 2.65 -10.89
CA GLU A 98 16.73 2.67 -12.20
C GLU A 98 17.32 1.31 -12.60
N VAL A 99 16.72 0.22 -12.11
CA VAL A 99 17.12 -1.15 -12.42
C VAL A 99 16.19 -1.72 -13.50
N GLN A 100 16.77 -2.32 -14.53
CA GLN A 100 16.00 -3.00 -15.56
C GLN A 100 15.29 -4.23 -14.98
N ALA A 101 13.97 -4.28 -15.10
CA ALA A 101 13.19 -5.46 -14.71
C ALA A 101 13.55 -6.68 -15.59
N PRO A 102 13.75 -7.87 -15.00
CA PRO A 102 14.02 -9.08 -15.77
C PRO A 102 12.79 -9.50 -16.58
N ALA A 103 13.01 -10.18 -17.71
CA ALA A 103 11.93 -10.63 -18.60
C ALA A 103 10.94 -11.62 -17.94
N SER A 104 11.31 -12.25 -16.81
CA SER A 104 10.43 -13.10 -16.01
C SER A 104 9.40 -12.32 -15.19
N MET A 105 9.60 -11.03 -14.93
CA MET A 105 8.60 -10.17 -14.31
C MET A 105 7.62 -9.67 -15.37
N THR A 106 6.43 -10.26 -15.41
CA THR A 106 5.38 -9.92 -16.39
C THR A 106 4.44 -8.80 -15.92
N GLY A 107 4.55 -8.39 -14.65
CA GLY A 107 3.87 -7.20 -14.14
C GLY A 107 4.40 -5.91 -14.80
N ARG A 108 3.67 -4.83 -14.63
CA ARG A 108 3.99 -3.52 -15.22
C ARG A 108 4.44 -2.51 -14.16
N ASP A 109 5.26 -1.56 -14.58
CA ASP A 109 5.57 -0.38 -13.77
C ASP A 109 4.34 0.55 -13.70
N LEU A 110 3.80 0.74 -12.50
CA LEU A 110 2.62 1.57 -12.23
C LEU A 110 2.92 3.07 -12.30
N LEU A 111 4.19 3.47 -12.23
CA LEU A 111 4.61 4.87 -12.29
C LEU A 111 5.05 5.29 -13.69
N LYS A 112 5.08 4.37 -14.65
CA LYS A 112 5.63 4.60 -16.00
C LYS A 112 5.07 5.83 -16.71
N GLU A 113 3.76 6.07 -16.58
CA GLU A 113 3.07 7.17 -17.28
C GLU A 113 3.25 8.54 -16.59
N ILE A 114 3.71 8.54 -15.34
CA ILE A 114 3.85 9.77 -14.56
C ILE A 114 5.30 10.21 -14.40
N LYS A 115 6.28 9.37 -14.78
CA LYS A 115 7.73 9.62 -14.75
C LYS A 115 8.22 10.68 -15.76
N ASN A 116 7.62 11.87 -15.75
CA ASN A 116 8.16 13.06 -16.42
C ASN A 116 8.79 14.01 -15.38
N PHE A 117 9.60 13.46 -14.46
CA PHE A 117 10.33 14.22 -13.44
C PHE A 117 11.83 14.17 -13.72
#